data_AF-A0A8K0M1Y9-F1
#
_entry.id   AF-A0A8K0M1Y9-F1
#
_cell.length_a   1.000
_cell.length_b   1.000
_cell.length_c   1.000
_cell.angle_alpha   90.00
_cell.angle_beta   90.00
_cell.angle_gamma   90.00
#
_symmetry.space_group_name_H-M   'P 1'
#
loop_
_entity.id
_entity.type
_entity.pdbx_description
1 polymer ?
#
loop_
_entity_poly.entity_id
_entity_poly.type
_entity_poly.pdbx_seq_one_letter_code
_entity_poly.pdbx_strand_id
1 'polypeptide(L)'
;SYDDYTIVWICALHLEMAAARAMLDETHEDLPRYANDSNTYTLGSIKKHIVIACLPTAQYGTNNAANVLTHLIRTFPPIRLGLMVGIGGGV
;
A
#
# COMPACT_ATOMS: atom_id res chain seq x y z
N SER A 1 -3.17 -1.11 15.72
CA SER A 1 -1.85 -0.46 15.79
C SER A 1 -1.15 -0.53 14.44
N TYR A 2 -0.11 0.29 14.23
CA TYR A 2 0.81 0.13 13.09
C TYR A 2 1.47 -1.26 13.07
N ASP A 3 1.63 -1.87 14.25
CA ASP A 3 2.33 -3.15 14.41
C ASP A 3 1.55 -4.37 13.93
N ASP A 4 0.26 -4.22 13.60
CA ASP A 4 -0.57 -5.35 13.21
C ASP A 4 -0.41 -5.69 11.72
N TYR A 5 0.16 -4.80 10.93
CA TYR A 5 0.24 -4.93 9.48
C TYR A 5 1.55 -5.58 9.04
N THR A 6 1.43 -6.68 8.28
CA THR A 6 2.58 -7.52 7.93
C THR A 6 2.83 -7.63 6.43
N ILE A 7 1.86 -7.22 5.61
CA ILE A 7 1.90 -7.27 4.16
C ILE A 7 1.56 -5.90 3.58
N VAL A 8 2.32 -5.45 2.60
CA VAL A 8 1.96 -4.29 1.77
C VAL A 8 1.55 -4.72 0.37
N TRP A 9 0.50 -4.08 -0.14
CA TRP A 9 0.05 -4.10 -1.52
C TRP A 9 0.25 -2.71 -2.13
N ILE A 10 1.16 -2.59 -3.10
CA ILE A 10 1.45 -1.34 -3.82
C ILE A 10 0.79 -1.38 -5.20
N CYS A 11 0.00 -0.36 -5.50
CA CYS A 11 -0.65 -0.14 -6.79
C CYS A 11 0.03 0.99 -7.55
N ALA A 12 0.16 0.85 -8.87
CA ALA A 12 0.68 1.92 -9.72
C ALA A 12 -0.38 2.97 -10.05
N LEU A 13 -1.62 2.54 -10.26
CA LEU A 13 -2.73 3.39 -10.67
C LEU A 13 -3.81 3.44 -9.58
N HIS A 14 -4.51 4.57 -9.49
CA HIS A 14 -5.68 4.70 -8.61
C HIS A 14 -6.80 3.72 -8.97
N LEU A 15 -6.90 3.33 -10.25
CA LEU A 15 -7.83 2.29 -10.69
C LEU A 15 -7.48 0.92 -10.10
N GLU A 16 -6.19 0.59 -10.04
CA GLU A 16 -5.70 -0.65 -9.41
C GLU A 16 -5.91 -0.59 -7.90
N MET A 17 -5.70 0.56 -7.27
CA MET A 17 -6.00 0.76 -5.85
C MET A 17 -7.50 0.60 -5.56
N ALA A 18 -8.38 1.10 -6.43
CA ALA A 18 -9.82 0.91 -6.29
C ALA A 18 -10.20 -0.57 -6.31
N ALA A 19 -9.60 -1.35 -7.22
CA ALA A 19 -9.77 -2.80 -7.26
C ALA A 19 -9.21 -3.47 -5.99
N ALA A 20 -8.00 -3.11 -5.55
CA ALA A 20 -7.39 -3.65 -4.33
C ALA A 20 -8.25 -3.39 -3.08
N ARG A 21 -8.82 -2.17 -2.96
CA ARG A 21 -9.75 -1.82 -1.88
C ARG A 21 -11.02 -2.66 -1.91
N ALA A 22 -11.55 -2.94 -3.10
CA ALA A 22 -12.73 -3.79 -3.27
C ALA A 22 -12.48 -5.27 -2.96
N MET A 23 -11.21 -5.69 -2.90
CA MET A 23 -10.81 -7.06 -2.54
C MET A 23 -10.64 -7.26 -1.02
N LEU A 24 -10.74 -6.22 -0.21
CA LEU A 24 -10.66 -6.33 1.25
C LEU A 24 -11.88 -7.04 1.81
N ASP A 25 -11.66 -7.99 2.73
CA ASP A 25 -12.73 -8.59 3.54
C ASP A 25 -13.26 -7.57 4.57
N GLU A 26 -12.34 -6.78 5.13
CA GLU A 26 -12.61 -5.72 6.11
C GLU A 26 -11.75 -4.50 5.83
N THR A 27 -12.33 -3.30 5.95
CA THR A 27 -11.60 -2.03 5.94
C THR A 27 -11.46 -1.53 7.36
N HIS A 28 -10.24 -1.20 7.79
CA HIS A 28 -9.97 -0.66 9.11
C HIS A 28 -9.98 0.88 9.08
N GLU A 29 -10.17 1.50 10.25
CA GLU A 29 -10.04 2.95 10.41
C GLU A 29 -8.61 3.43 10.15
N ASP A 30 -8.50 4.68 9.69
CA ASP A 30 -7.21 5.33 9.49
C ASP A 30 -6.46 5.49 10.81
N LEU A 31 -5.15 5.23 10.75
CA LEU A 31 -4.25 5.50 11.88
C LEU A 31 -3.72 6.95 11.84
N PRO A 32 -3.34 7.53 12.99
CA PRO A 32 -2.82 8.90 13.04
C PRO A 32 -1.58 9.07 12.17
N ARG A 33 -1.60 10.01 11.23
CA ARG A 33 -0.53 10.20 10.24
C ARG A 33 0.86 10.26 10.88
N TYR A 34 1.79 9.45 10.35
CA TYR A 34 3.17 9.42 10.82
C TYR A 34 3.92 10.69 10.38
N ALA A 35 4.58 11.36 11.33
CA ALA A 35 5.37 12.56 11.03
C ALA A 35 6.49 12.19 10.05
N ASN A 36 6.49 12.83 8.87
CA ASN A 36 7.40 12.59 7.73
C ASN A 36 7.01 11.44 6.79
N ASP A 37 5.76 11.01 6.82
CA ASP A 37 5.20 10.13 5.78
C ASP A 37 4.16 10.87 4.94
N SER A 38 4.49 11.10 3.68
CA SER A 38 3.62 11.76 2.70
C SER A 38 2.68 10.78 1.99
N ASN A 39 2.89 9.47 2.13
CA ASN A 39 2.02 8.48 1.51
C ASN A 39 0.62 8.51 2.11
N THR A 40 -0.34 8.02 1.31
CA THR A 40 -1.70 7.73 1.76
C THR A 40 -1.89 6.22 1.77
N TYR A 41 -2.51 5.73 2.83
CA TYR A 41 -2.72 4.29 3.04
C TYR A 41 -4.21 3.98 3.10
N THR A 42 -4.56 2.78 2.64
CA THR A 42 -5.82 2.14 3.04
C THR A 42 -5.47 0.90 3.84
N LEU A 43 -6.13 0.77 4.98
CA LEU A 43 -5.88 -0.28 5.94
C LEU A 43 -7.04 -1.27 5.91
N GLY A 44 -6.73 -2.56 6.00
CA GLY A 44 -7.77 -3.59 6.02
C GLY A 44 -7.20 -4.98 6.19
N SER A 45 -8.02 -5.97 5.87
CA SER A 45 -7.62 -7.36 5.90
C SER A 45 -8.10 -8.17 4.70
N ILE A 46 -7.29 -9.14 4.29
CA ILE A 46 -7.67 -10.30 3.46
C ILE A 46 -7.15 -11.52 4.19
N LYS A 47 -7.94 -12.08 5.11
CA LYS A 47 -7.52 -13.03 6.17
C LYS A 47 -6.42 -12.54 7.14
N LYS A 48 -5.47 -11.70 6.70
CA LYS A 48 -4.41 -11.04 7.47
C LYS A 48 -4.47 -9.53 7.23
N HIS A 49 -3.93 -8.74 8.15
CA HIS A 49 -3.87 -7.28 8.01
C HIS A 49 -2.90 -6.87 6.91
N ILE A 50 -3.39 -6.05 5.98
CA ILE A 50 -2.64 -5.53 4.84
C ILE A 50 -2.73 -4.01 4.75
N VAL A 51 -1.67 -3.39 4.24
CA VAL A 51 -1.62 -1.97 3.90
C VAL A 51 -1.65 -1.83 2.39
N ILE A 52 -2.61 -1.10 1.86
CA ILE A 52 -2.66 -0.72 0.45
C ILE A 52 -2.09 0.69 0.31
N ALA A 53 -1.17 0.87 -0.63
CA ALA A 53 -0.65 2.18 -1.02
C ALA A 53 -0.71 2.33 -2.54
N CYS A 54 -0.83 3.58 -3.01
CA CYS A 54 -0.75 3.90 -4.43
C CYS A 54 0.40 4.87 -4.69
N LEU A 55 1.04 4.71 -5.84
CA LEU A 55 2.01 5.66 -6.37
C LEU A 55 1.36 7.06 -6.57
N PRO A 56 2.14 8.16 -6.45
CA PRO A 56 1.61 9.49 -6.69
C PRO A 56 1.09 9.64 -8.12
N THR A 57 0.02 10.43 -8.30
CA THR A 57 -0.61 10.64 -9.60
C THR A 57 0.40 11.11 -10.64
N ALA A 58 0.36 10.50 -11.83
CA ALA A 58 1.27 10.75 -12.95
C ALA A 58 2.77 10.46 -12.68
N GLN A 59 3.11 9.85 -11.54
CA GLN A 59 4.48 9.51 -11.15
C GLN A 59 4.63 7.99 -11.05
N TYR A 60 4.59 7.33 -12.22
CA TYR A 60 4.80 5.89 -12.33
C TYR A 60 6.28 5.51 -12.27
N GLY A 61 6.55 4.20 -12.23
CA GLY A 61 7.88 3.64 -12.34
C GLY A 61 8.48 3.19 -11.02
N THR A 62 9.63 2.51 -11.13
CA THR A 62 10.30 1.80 -10.04
C THR A 62 10.81 2.73 -8.94
N ASN A 63 11.29 3.92 -9.29
CA ASN A 63 11.80 4.89 -8.31
C ASN A 63 10.70 5.37 -7.35
N ASN A 64 9.54 5.71 -7.90
CA ASN A 64 8.42 6.14 -7.08
C ASN A 64 7.88 4.98 -6.23
N ALA A 65 7.90 3.76 -6.75
CA ALA A 65 7.48 2.57 -6.01
C ALA A 65 8.43 2.30 -4.83
N ALA A 66 9.74 2.42 -5.05
CA ALA A 66 10.76 2.31 -4.00
C ALA A 66 10.61 3.39 -2.94
N ASN A 67 10.33 4.64 -3.32
CA ASN A 67 10.08 5.73 -2.38
C ASN A 67 8.84 5.45 -1.51
N VAL A 68 7.71 5.09 -2.13
CA VAL A 68 6.48 4.72 -1.40
C VAL A 68 6.78 3.59 -0.41
N LEU A 69 7.42 2.51 -0.88
CA LEU A 69 7.75 1.37 -0.03
C LEU A 69 8.69 1.75 1.13
N THR A 70 9.68 2.59 0.89
CA THR A 70 10.66 3.02 1.91
C THR A 70 9.99 3.78 3.06
N HIS A 71 9.08 4.69 2.74
CA HIS A 71 8.30 5.40 3.77
C HIS A 71 7.35 4.44 4.50
N LEU A 72 6.72 3.53 3.75
CA LEU A 72 5.75 2.59 4.29
C LEU A 72 6.38 1.59 5.27
N ILE A 73 7.53 0.99 4.96
CA ILE A 73 8.21 0.08 5.92
C ILE A 73 8.69 0.79 7.18
N ARG A 74 8.95 2.10 7.11
CA ARG A 74 9.30 2.91 8.29
C ARG A 74 8.08 3.15 9.18
N THR A 75 6.91 3.37 8.56
CA THR A 75 5.65 3.58 9.27
C THR A 75 5.04 2.28 9.79
N PHE A 76 5.25 1.15 9.10
CA PHE A 76 4.76 -0.18 9.48
C PHE A 76 5.93 -1.18 9.64
N PRO A 77 6.66 -1.14 10.77
CA PRO A 77 7.86 -1.94 10.98
C PRO A 77 7.70 -3.48 10.85
N PRO A 78 6.53 -4.07 11.16
CA PRO A 78 6.34 -5.53 11.02
C PRO A 78 6.12 -6.03 9.60
N ILE A 79 6.10 -5.15 8.60
CA ILE A 79 6.00 -5.60 7.21
C ILE A 79 7.19 -6.48 6.84
N ARG A 80 6.88 -7.63 6.25
CA ARG A 80 7.86 -8.64 5.80
C ARG A 80 7.67 -9.03 4.34
N LEU A 81 6.53 -8.70 3.76
CA LEU A 81 6.19 -9.02 2.38
C LEU A 81 5.60 -7.79 1.70
N GLY A 82 6.13 -7.45 0.53
CA GLY A 82 5.57 -6.43 -0.34
C GLY A 82 5.18 -6.98 -1.70
N LEU A 83 3.99 -6.64 -2.16
CA LEU A 83 3.43 -7.04 -3.44
C LEU A 83 3.24 -5.77 -4.29
N MET A 84 3.85 -5.71 -5.46
CA MET A 84 3.54 -4.69 -6.46
C MET A 84 2.56 -5.31 -7.45
N VAL A 85 1.31 -4.85 -7.42
CA VAL A 85 0.21 -5.44 -8.18
C VAL A 85 -0.41 -4.37 -9.06
N GLY A 86 -0.51 -4.67 -10.35
CA GLY A 86 -1.07 -3.76 -11.34
C GLY A 86 -1.28 -4.45 -12.68
N ILE A 87 -1.75 -3.67 -13.64
CA ILE A 87 -2.04 -4.10 -14.99
C ILE A 87 -0.71 -4.27 -15.74
N GLY A 88 -0.47 -5.47 -16.28
CA GLY A 88 0.67 -5.77 -17.14
C GLY A 88 0.27 -5.84 -18.61
N GLY A 89 1.11 -5.34 -19.51
CA GLY A 89 1.01 -5.60 -20.95
C GLY A 89 1.78 -6.87 -21.33
N GLY A 90 1.26 -7.64 -22.29
CA GLY A 90 1.92 -8.83 -22.85
C GLY A 90 2.27 -8.63 -24.33
N VAL A 91 3.24 -9.42 -24.81
CA VAL A 91 3.64 -9.52 -26.22
C VAL A 91 3.40 -10.92 -26.76
#